data_AF-A0A5E5QQK5-F1
#
_entry.id   AF-A0A5E5QQK5-F1
#
_cell.length_a   1.000
_cell.length_b   1.000
_cell.length_c   1.000
_cell.angle_alpha   90.00
_cell.angle_beta   90.00
_cell.angle_gamma   90.00
#
_symmetry.space_group_name_H-M   'P 1'
#
loop_
_entity.id
_entity.type
_entity.pdbx_description
1 polymer ?
#
loop_
_entity_poly.entity_id
_entity_poly.type
_entity_poly.pdbx_seq_one_letter_code
_entity_poly.pdbx_strand_id
1 'polypeptide(L)'
;MNITFSSTFTLLQHEVALMEGCLSIGLTALRNATVSDKRKFYSGFFNTSIAFERLMKLIVVVDHMLSNNFDPPTKKQLKTYGHDLSQLYQLSVDAANRNKITGITMPIKGSIEEGILRFLSEFAKSSRYYNLNSLNSRSLQNVDPLIGWEEVINRVIEEDVPEKKIKKQIDAAKLITDKINDMTFTILHDMSGESLSTPQALNLPARQLLASPHLMIRVFKILSPLIDIASKLSHIGFYTKSRDGTSRHIPLFKETLVDYMLNDAEIKRKKRWP
;
A
#
# COMPACT_ATOMS: atom_id res chain seq x y z
N MET A 1 -29.89 -26.26 11.73
CA MET A 1 -28.62 -26.85 11.28
C MET A 1 -27.51 -25.98 11.87
N ASN A 2 -26.75 -26.49 12.85
CA ASN A 2 -25.66 -25.72 13.46
C ASN A 2 -24.48 -25.70 12.50
N ILE A 3 -24.10 -24.51 12.03
CA ILE A 3 -22.89 -24.32 11.22
C ILE A 3 -21.71 -24.39 12.19
N THR A 4 -20.76 -25.28 11.92
CA THR A 4 -19.49 -25.36 12.65
C THR A 4 -18.37 -24.76 11.80
N PHE A 5 -17.54 -23.94 12.43
CA PHE A 5 -16.38 -23.32 11.79
C PHE A 5 -15.11 -24.06 12.20
N SER A 6 -14.23 -24.34 11.23
CA SER A 6 -12.94 -24.96 11.52
C SER A 6 -11.98 -23.99 12.22
N SER A 7 -10.94 -24.51 12.88
CA SER A 7 -9.87 -23.65 13.43
C SER A 7 -9.19 -22.81 12.33
N THR A 8 -9.01 -23.39 11.14
CA THR A 8 -8.48 -22.68 9.96
C THR A 8 -9.33 -21.47 9.59
N PHE A 9 -10.65 -21.58 9.66
CA PHE A 9 -11.56 -20.48 9.37
C PHE A 9 -11.28 -19.28 10.28
N THR A 10 -11.20 -19.52 11.60
CA THR A 10 -10.92 -18.47 12.58
C THR A 10 -9.52 -17.86 12.40
N LEU A 11 -8.52 -18.69 12.09
CA LEU A 11 -7.16 -18.21 11.81
C LEU A 11 -7.11 -17.30 10.58
N LEU A 12 -7.83 -17.64 9.50
CA LEU A 12 -7.94 -16.80 8.31
C LEU A 12 -8.68 -15.49 8.62
N GLN A 13 -9.73 -15.52 9.44
CA GLN A 13 -10.41 -14.29 9.89
C GLN A 13 -9.47 -13.35 10.66
N HIS A 14 -8.68 -13.89 11.59
CA HIS A 14 -7.71 -13.10 12.34
C HIS A 14 -6.62 -12.52 11.43
N GLU A 15 -6.16 -13.26 10.43
CA GLU A 15 -5.18 -12.78 9.47
C GLU A 15 -5.73 -11.63 8.61
N VAL A 16 -7.00 -11.71 8.19
CA VAL A 16 -7.67 -10.61 7.46
C VAL A 16 -7.81 -9.38 8.35
N ALA A 17 -8.25 -9.54 9.61
CA ALA A 17 -8.41 -8.43 10.54
C ALA A 17 -7.06 -7.75 10.85
N LEU A 18 -5.98 -8.52 11.01
CA LEU A 18 -4.64 -7.98 11.21
C LEU A 18 -4.15 -7.20 9.98
N MET A 19 -4.37 -7.76 8.78
CA MET A 19 -4.04 -7.10 7.52
C MET A 19 -4.83 -5.80 7.35
N GLU A 20 -6.12 -5.81 7.65
CA GLU A 20 -7.01 -4.65 7.60
C GLU A 20 -6.54 -3.53 8.53
N GLY A 21 -6.17 -3.87 9.79
CA GLY A 21 -5.64 -2.90 10.75
C GLY A 21 -4.35 -2.23 10.24
N CYS A 22 -3.44 -3.01 9.66
CA CYS A 22 -2.25 -2.45 9.00
C CYS A 22 -2.65 -1.56 7.81
N LEU A 23 -3.61 -1.99 6.98
CA LEU A 23 -4.04 -1.24 5.81
C LEU A 23 -4.63 0.12 6.20
N SER A 24 -5.48 0.16 7.22
CA SER A 24 -6.06 1.40 7.75
C SER A 24 -5.00 2.40 8.19
N ILE A 25 -4.05 1.97 9.03
CA ILE A 25 -2.97 2.82 9.54
C ILE A 25 -2.10 3.30 8.39
N GLY A 26 -1.71 2.39 7.49
CA GLY A 26 -0.84 2.67 6.35
C GLY A 26 -1.43 3.70 5.40
N LEU A 27 -2.64 3.44 4.90
CA LEU A 27 -3.31 4.34 3.96
C LEU A 27 -3.63 5.69 4.59
N THR A 28 -4.03 5.73 5.88
CA THR A 28 -4.29 6.99 6.60
C THR A 28 -3.02 7.80 6.76
N ALA A 29 -1.90 7.16 7.10
CA ALA A 29 -0.63 7.85 7.25
C ALA A 29 -0.16 8.42 5.90
N LEU A 30 -0.16 7.63 4.83
CA LEU A 30 0.22 8.09 3.48
C LEU A 30 -0.68 9.24 2.98
N ARG A 31 -1.98 9.16 3.23
CA ARG A 31 -2.95 10.18 2.82
C ARG A 31 -2.72 11.55 3.48
N ASN A 32 -2.05 11.59 4.62
CA ASN A 32 -1.81 12.80 5.40
C ASN A 32 -0.31 13.13 5.56
N ALA A 33 0.56 12.40 4.87
CA ALA A 33 1.99 12.57 4.96
C ALA A 33 2.45 13.82 4.20
N THR A 34 3.38 14.54 4.82
CA THR A 34 4.10 15.67 4.23
C THR A 34 5.52 15.66 4.77
N VAL A 35 6.41 16.42 4.13
CA VAL A 35 7.80 16.61 4.57
C VAL A 35 7.90 17.16 6.00
N SER A 36 6.88 17.91 6.45
CA SER A 36 6.78 18.42 7.82
C SER A 36 6.56 17.31 8.86
N ASP A 37 6.11 16.12 8.45
CA ASP A 37 5.86 14.99 9.34
C ASP A 37 6.28 13.67 8.67
N LYS A 38 7.60 13.51 8.50
CA LYS A 38 8.22 12.31 7.90
C LYS A 38 7.82 10.99 8.58
N ARG A 39 7.42 11.03 9.86
CA ARG A 39 6.91 9.86 10.60
C ARG A 39 5.73 9.21 9.89
N LYS A 40 4.86 10.02 9.25
CA LYS A 40 3.71 9.50 8.49
C LYS A 40 4.12 8.78 7.21
N PHE A 41 5.19 9.21 6.54
CA PHE A 41 5.75 8.46 5.41
C PHE A 41 6.21 7.09 5.87
N TYR A 42 7.10 7.03 6.88
CA TYR A 42 7.60 5.76 7.40
C TYR A 42 6.49 4.84 7.91
N SER A 43 5.58 5.36 8.75
CA SER A 43 4.43 4.58 9.24
C SER A 43 3.55 4.09 8.08
N GLY A 44 3.33 4.94 7.08
CA GLY A 44 2.64 4.60 5.84
C GLY A 44 3.31 3.45 5.09
N PHE A 45 4.61 3.54 4.86
CA PHE A 45 5.38 2.51 4.15
C PHE A 45 5.37 1.19 4.91
N PHE A 46 5.62 1.21 6.22
CA PHE A 46 5.63 0.00 7.05
C PHE A 46 4.31 -0.73 7.00
N ASN A 47 3.24 -0.04 7.36
CA ASN A 47 1.94 -0.66 7.51
C ASN A 47 1.35 -1.06 6.16
N THR A 48 1.53 -0.26 5.11
CA THR A 48 1.04 -0.60 3.76
C THR A 48 1.80 -1.80 3.18
N SER A 49 3.14 -1.86 3.33
CA SER A 49 3.92 -2.99 2.83
C SER A 49 3.55 -4.30 3.54
N ILE A 50 3.36 -4.26 4.87
CA ILE A 50 2.91 -5.42 5.65
C ILE A 50 1.50 -5.84 5.23
N ALA A 51 0.58 -4.89 5.06
CA ALA A 51 -0.79 -5.20 4.64
C ALA A 51 -0.82 -5.86 3.25
N PHE A 52 -0.06 -5.33 2.29
CA PHE A 52 0.07 -5.91 0.95
C PHE A 52 0.65 -7.32 1.00
N GLU A 53 1.73 -7.52 1.76
CA GLU A 53 2.35 -8.84 1.93
C GLU A 53 1.33 -9.85 2.46
N ARG A 54 0.60 -9.49 3.53
CA ARG A 54 -0.39 -10.35 4.16
C ARG A 54 -1.56 -10.66 3.24
N LEU A 55 -2.11 -9.66 2.55
CA LEU A 55 -3.21 -9.85 1.60
C LEU A 55 -2.80 -10.81 0.46
N MET A 56 -1.62 -10.63 -0.12
CA MET A 56 -1.14 -11.51 -1.21
C MET A 56 -0.83 -12.92 -0.71
N LYS A 57 -0.23 -13.06 0.48
CA LYS A 57 -0.04 -14.39 1.09
C LYS A 57 -1.36 -15.08 1.39
N LEU A 58 -2.37 -14.32 1.85
CA LEU A 58 -3.71 -14.83 2.08
C LEU A 58 -4.33 -15.36 0.79
N ILE A 59 -4.19 -14.63 -0.33
CA ILE A 59 -4.63 -15.08 -1.66
C ILE A 59 -3.96 -16.42 -2.03
N VAL A 60 -2.64 -16.52 -1.90
CA VAL A 60 -1.89 -17.73 -2.25
C VAL A 60 -2.25 -18.91 -1.33
N VAL A 61 -2.48 -18.66 -0.04
CA VAL A 61 -2.94 -19.68 0.91
C VAL A 61 -4.31 -20.22 0.52
N VAL A 62 -5.26 -19.34 0.21
CA VAL A 62 -6.61 -19.75 -0.17
C VAL A 62 -6.61 -20.51 -1.49
N ASP A 63 -5.88 -20.04 -2.49
CA ASP A 63 -5.71 -20.76 -3.76
C ASP A 63 -5.12 -22.17 -3.56
N HIS A 64 -4.11 -22.29 -2.70
CA HIS A 64 -3.55 -23.59 -2.33
C HIS A 64 -4.60 -24.50 -1.67
N MET A 65 -5.35 -23.98 -0.70
CA MET A 65 -6.41 -24.73 -0.02
C MET A 65 -7.47 -25.23 -1.00
N LEU A 66 -7.92 -24.37 -1.92
CA LEU A 66 -8.90 -24.75 -2.96
C LEU A 66 -8.41 -25.90 -3.84
N SER A 67 -7.10 -25.98 -4.08
CA SER A 67 -6.48 -27.03 -4.90
C SER A 67 -6.12 -28.30 -4.12
N ASN A 68 -6.15 -28.26 -2.78
CA ASN A 68 -5.63 -29.33 -1.92
C ASN A 68 -6.64 -29.76 -0.84
N ASN A 69 -7.91 -29.93 -1.21
CA ASN A 69 -8.99 -30.37 -0.31
C ASN A 69 -9.10 -29.55 0.99
N PHE A 70 -8.84 -28.24 0.92
CA PHE A 70 -8.82 -27.30 2.05
C PHE A 70 -7.69 -27.47 3.06
N ASP A 71 -6.68 -28.28 2.76
CA ASP A 71 -5.47 -28.35 3.57
C ASP A 71 -4.63 -27.06 3.38
N PRO A 72 -4.22 -26.38 4.46
CA PRO A 72 -3.37 -25.21 4.36
C PRO A 72 -1.94 -25.59 3.95
N PRO A 73 -1.20 -24.69 3.27
CA PRO A 73 0.19 -24.95 2.92
C PRO A 73 1.04 -25.14 4.17
N THR A 74 2.01 -26.05 4.09
CA THR A 74 2.99 -26.28 5.15
C THR A 74 3.85 -25.03 5.40
N LYS A 75 4.47 -24.95 6.59
CA LYS A 75 5.44 -23.90 6.92
C LYS A 75 6.58 -23.77 5.91
N LYS A 76 7.01 -24.90 5.31
CA LYS A 76 8.05 -24.91 4.27
C LYS A 76 7.54 -24.25 2.99
N GLN A 77 6.33 -24.59 2.55
CA GLN A 77 5.70 -23.96 1.38
C GLN A 77 5.48 -22.45 1.61
N LEU A 78 4.97 -22.04 2.77
CA LEU A 78 4.79 -20.62 3.10
C LEU A 78 6.08 -19.80 3.03
N LYS A 79 7.22 -20.38 3.48
CA LYS A 79 8.52 -19.72 3.40
C LYS A 79 8.99 -19.51 1.96
N THR A 80 8.60 -20.38 1.02
CA THR A 80 9.01 -20.24 -0.39
C THR A 80 8.41 -19.03 -1.09
N TYR A 81 7.27 -18.51 -0.61
CA TYR A 81 6.65 -17.31 -1.17
C TYR A 81 7.41 -16.01 -0.84
N GLY A 82 8.36 -16.05 0.11
CA GLY A 82 9.24 -14.92 0.42
C GLY A 82 8.52 -13.67 0.95
N HIS A 83 9.15 -12.52 0.75
CA HIS A 83 8.67 -11.19 1.16
C HIS A 83 8.70 -10.17 0.00
N ASP A 84 8.98 -10.63 -1.23
CA ASP A 84 8.98 -9.77 -2.41
C ASP A 84 7.55 -9.49 -2.84
N LEU A 85 7.11 -8.24 -2.68
CA LEU A 85 5.75 -7.84 -3.01
C LEU A 85 5.45 -7.94 -4.52
N SER A 86 6.44 -7.74 -5.39
CA SER A 86 6.23 -7.88 -6.85
C SER A 86 6.03 -9.34 -7.23
N GLN A 87 6.83 -10.25 -6.65
CA GLN A 87 6.65 -11.69 -6.84
C GLN A 87 5.32 -12.18 -6.25
N LEU A 88 4.96 -11.71 -5.05
CA LEU A 88 3.69 -12.05 -4.41
C LEU A 88 2.48 -11.55 -5.21
N TYR A 89 2.60 -10.39 -5.86
CA TYR A 89 1.56 -9.87 -6.74
C TYR A 89 1.38 -10.78 -7.96
N GLN A 90 2.49 -11.19 -8.59
CA GLN A 90 2.44 -12.14 -9.70
C GLN A 90 1.81 -13.47 -9.28
N LEU A 91 2.16 -14.01 -8.12
CA LEU A 91 1.54 -15.23 -7.58
C LEU A 91 0.02 -15.05 -7.35
N SER A 92 -0.41 -13.85 -6.96
CA SER A 92 -1.83 -13.52 -6.79
C SER A 92 -2.55 -13.46 -8.14
N VAL A 93 -1.92 -12.90 -9.18
CA VAL A 93 -2.43 -12.93 -10.57
C VAL A 93 -2.52 -14.37 -11.08
N ASP A 94 -1.52 -15.20 -10.81
CA ASP A 94 -1.52 -16.61 -11.23
C ASP A 94 -2.64 -17.40 -10.52
N ALA A 95 -2.89 -17.11 -9.24
CA ALA A 95 -4.02 -17.67 -8.48
C ALA A 95 -5.36 -17.24 -9.08
N ALA A 96 -5.50 -15.97 -9.47
CA ALA A 96 -6.69 -15.47 -10.16
C ALA A 96 -6.93 -16.25 -11.47
N ASN A 97 -5.90 -16.41 -12.28
CA ASN A 97 -5.96 -17.14 -13.55
C ASN A 97 -6.36 -18.60 -13.37
N ARG A 98 -5.76 -19.32 -12.40
CA ARG A 98 -6.13 -20.72 -12.08
C ARG A 98 -7.61 -20.87 -11.73
N ASN A 99 -8.18 -19.87 -11.04
CA ASN A 99 -9.57 -19.85 -10.61
C ASN A 99 -10.50 -19.12 -11.59
N LYS A 100 -10.05 -18.84 -12.82
CA LYS A 100 -10.85 -18.20 -13.88
C LYS A 100 -11.37 -16.80 -13.49
N ILE A 101 -10.66 -16.10 -12.63
CA ILE A 101 -10.91 -14.70 -12.30
C ILE A 101 -10.20 -13.84 -13.35
N THR A 102 -10.96 -13.26 -14.26
CA THR A 102 -10.43 -12.54 -15.44
C THR A 102 -10.20 -11.05 -15.19
N GLY A 103 -9.35 -10.43 -16.01
CA GLY A 103 -9.18 -8.97 -16.06
C GLY A 103 -8.18 -8.41 -15.05
N ILE A 104 -7.39 -9.27 -14.42
CA ILE A 104 -6.38 -8.89 -13.43
C ILE A 104 -5.00 -9.23 -13.97
N THR A 105 -4.14 -8.22 -14.02
CA THR A 105 -2.78 -8.34 -14.55
C THR A 105 -1.81 -7.59 -13.65
N MET A 106 -0.52 -7.81 -13.85
CA MET A 106 0.51 -6.96 -13.25
C MET A 106 0.30 -5.49 -13.66
N PRO A 107 0.71 -4.53 -12.79
CA PRO A 107 0.85 -3.15 -13.20
C PRO A 107 1.68 -3.00 -14.48
N ILE A 108 1.30 -2.05 -15.33
CA ILE A 108 2.00 -1.80 -16.59
C ILE A 108 3.43 -1.34 -16.29
N LYS A 109 4.41 -1.95 -16.97
CA LYS A 109 5.83 -1.58 -16.81
C LYS A 109 6.04 -0.08 -17.04
N GLY A 110 6.74 0.58 -16.11
CA GLY A 110 7.00 2.02 -16.16
C GLY A 110 5.84 2.90 -15.66
N SER A 111 4.67 2.32 -15.35
CA SER A 111 3.57 3.08 -14.75
C SER A 111 3.90 3.50 -13.31
N ILE A 112 3.15 4.48 -12.78
CA ILE A 112 3.28 4.89 -11.38
C ILE A 112 2.97 3.71 -10.44
N GLU A 113 2.00 2.88 -10.80
CA GLU A 113 1.59 1.70 -10.02
C GLU A 113 2.71 0.65 -9.92
N GLU A 114 3.43 0.39 -11.02
CA GLU A 114 4.63 -0.46 -10.97
C GLU A 114 5.71 0.14 -10.06
N GLY A 115 5.93 1.46 -10.17
CA GLY A 115 6.86 2.19 -9.32
C GLY A 115 6.53 2.09 -7.82
N ILE A 116 5.25 2.26 -7.45
CA ILE A 116 4.76 2.10 -6.07
C ILE A 116 4.98 0.66 -5.58
N LEU A 117 4.61 -0.35 -6.38
CA LEU A 117 4.76 -1.75 -5.99
C LEU A 117 6.23 -2.12 -5.77
N ARG A 118 7.11 -1.68 -6.67
CA ARG A 118 8.57 -1.88 -6.54
C ARG A 118 9.12 -1.19 -5.31
N PHE A 119 8.76 0.07 -5.09
CA PHE A 119 9.17 0.84 -3.91
C PHE A 119 8.79 0.12 -2.60
N LEU A 120 7.53 -0.30 -2.47
CA LEU A 120 7.08 -1.02 -1.26
C LEU A 120 7.81 -2.36 -1.10
N SER A 121 8.11 -3.06 -2.21
CA SER A 121 8.88 -4.32 -2.18
C SER A 121 10.31 -4.10 -1.66
N GLU A 122 11.01 -3.09 -2.17
CA GLU A 122 12.36 -2.73 -1.73
C GLU A 122 12.37 -2.26 -0.28
N PHE A 123 11.39 -1.42 0.09
CA PHE A 123 11.24 -0.93 1.45
C PHE A 123 11.05 -2.07 2.46
N ALA A 124 10.24 -3.06 2.12
CA ALA A 124 10.00 -4.23 2.96
C ALA A 124 11.26 -5.09 3.14
N LYS A 125 12.11 -5.21 2.10
CA LYS A 125 13.31 -6.06 2.10
C LYS A 125 14.50 -5.45 2.82
N SER A 126 14.85 -4.20 2.51
CA SER A 126 16.17 -3.65 2.87
C SER A 126 16.12 -2.25 3.49
N SER A 127 15.19 -1.39 3.07
CA SER A 127 15.20 0.03 3.49
C SER A 127 14.52 0.31 4.84
N ARG A 128 13.89 -0.71 5.48
CA ARG A 128 13.29 -0.60 6.83
C ARG A 128 14.26 -0.05 7.89
N TYR A 129 15.53 -0.43 7.82
CA TYR A 129 16.57 0.01 8.75
C TYR A 129 17.55 0.99 8.11
N TYR A 130 17.16 1.62 7.00
CA TYR A 130 18.02 2.52 6.23
C TYR A 130 18.71 3.56 7.12
N ASN A 131 17.94 4.28 7.95
CA ASN A 131 18.50 5.31 8.83
C ASN A 131 19.59 4.75 9.77
N LEU A 132 19.35 3.62 10.42
CA LEU A 132 20.33 3.01 11.35
C LEU A 132 21.56 2.47 10.61
N ASN A 133 21.36 1.87 9.44
CA ASN A 133 22.45 1.34 8.62
C ASN A 133 23.34 2.46 8.06
N SER A 134 22.73 3.61 7.75
CA SER A 134 23.41 4.80 7.24
C SER A 134 24.30 5.49 8.27
N LEU A 135 24.02 5.32 9.57
CA LEU A 135 24.87 5.86 10.63
C LEU A 135 26.24 5.17 10.70
N ASN A 136 26.33 3.90 10.29
CA ASN A 136 27.50 3.04 10.50
C ASN A 136 28.30 2.76 9.21
N SER A 137 27.82 3.16 8.04
CA SER A 137 28.36 2.71 6.75
C SER A 137 28.72 3.89 5.84
N ARG A 138 29.98 3.98 5.39
CA ARG A 138 30.45 4.98 4.39
C ARG A 138 29.97 4.73 2.96
N SER A 139 29.29 3.61 2.68
CA SER A 139 28.72 3.33 1.37
C SER A 139 27.33 2.73 1.50
N LEU A 140 26.32 3.47 1.04
CA LEU A 140 24.95 2.98 0.95
C LEU A 140 24.73 2.44 -0.46
N GLN A 141 24.59 1.11 -0.59
CA GLN A 141 24.05 0.52 -1.82
C GLN A 141 22.53 0.68 -1.93
N ASN A 142 21.84 1.09 -0.86
CA ASN A 142 20.39 1.26 -0.83
C ASN A 142 20.01 2.74 -0.94
N VAL A 143 18.98 3.03 -1.74
CA VAL A 143 18.40 4.37 -1.90
C VAL A 143 17.59 4.73 -0.66
N ASP A 144 17.66 5.99 -0.23
CA ASP A 144 16.82 6.53 0.84
C ASP A 144 15.33 6.36 0.49
N PRO A 145 14.52 5.72 1.35
CA PRO A 145 13.10 5.50 1.05
C PRO A 145 12.30 6.80 0.94
N LEU A 146 12.73 7.90 1.56
CA LEU A 146 12.07 9.19 1.39
C LEU A 146 12.34 9.78 0.01
N ILE A 147 13.56 9.64 -0.52
CA ILE A 147 13.92 10.10 -1.87
C ILE A 147 13.16 9.28 -2.92
N GLY A 148 13.18 7.95 -2.81
CA GLY A 148 12.45 7.09 -3.75
C GLY A 148 10.94 7.35 -3.75
N TRP A 149 10.36 7.70 -2.60
CA TRP A 149 8.94 8.08 -2.53
C TRP A 149 8.66 9.48 -3.08
N GLU A 150 9.60 10.42 -2.94
CA GLU A 150 9.48 11.75 -3.51
C GLU A 150 9.41 11.70 -5.05
N GLU A 151 10.16 10.81 -5.69
CA GLU A 151 10.06 10.56 -7.13
C GLU A 151 8.64 10.11 -7.53
N VAL A 152 8.03 9.20 -6.77
CA VAL A 152 6.64 8.76 -6.99
C VAL A 152 5.67 9.94 -6.85
N ILE A 153 5.82 10.75 -5.80
CA ILE A 153 4.97 11.94 -5.59
C ILE A 153 5.11 12.92 -6.77
N ASN A 154 6.33 13.18 -7.23
CA ASN A 154 6.59 14.11 -8.33
C ASN A 154 5.92 13.63 -9.62
N ARG A 155 6.03 12.34 -9.94
CA ARG A 155 5.30 11.76 -11.08
C ARG A 155 3.79 11.91 -10.97
N VAL A 156 3.21 11.71 -9.79
CA VAL A 156 1.77 11.93 -9.55
C VAL A 156 1.40 13.41 -9.73
N ILE A 157 2.25 14.33 -9.27
CA ILE A 157 2.02 15.77 -9.47
C ILE A 157 1.98 16.11 -10.96
N GLU A 158 2.92 15.58 -11.73
CA GLU A 158 3.05 15.82 -13.16
C GLU A 158 1.91 15.19 -13.97
N GLU A 159 1.56 13.94 -13.69
CA GLU A 159 0.59 13.17 -14.49
C GLU A 159 -0.87 13.42 -14.07
N ASP A 160 -1.15 13.65 -12.77
CA ASP A 160 -2.52 13.59 -12.24
C ASP A 160 -3.07 14.89 -11.65
N VAL A 161 -2.20 15.80 -11.20
CA VAL A 161 -2.64 17.01 -10.49
C VAL A 161 -2.87 18.15 -11.49
N PRO A 162 -4.05 18.79 -11.51
CA PRO A 162 -4.30 19.91 -12.42
C PRO A 162 -3.31 21.06 -12.24
N GLU A 163 -2.63 21.47 -13.31
CA GLU A 163 -1.62 22.55 -13.30
C GLU A 163 -2.12 23.84 -12.65
N LYS A 164 -3.38 24.21 -12.89
CA LYS A 164 -4.02 25.39 -12.28
C LYS A 164 -3.96 25.37 -10.75
N LYS A 165 -4.08 24.19 -10.13
CA LYS A 165 -4.00 24.05 -8.66
C LYS A 165 -2.56 24.21 -8.18
N ILE A 166 -1.60 23.65 -8.91
CA ILE A 166 -0.17 23.76 -8.61
C ILE A 166 0.26 25.23 -8.69
N LYS A 167 -0.07 25.91 -9.80
CA LYS A 167 0.27 27.33 -10.01
C LYS A 167 -0.31 28.23 -8.92
N LYS A 168 -1.60 28.05 -8.59
CA LYS A 168 -2.24 28.80 -7.50
C LYS A 168 -1.50 28.63 -6.17
N GLN A 169 -0.99 27.43 -5.88
CA GLN A 169 -0.25 27.16 -4.65
C GLN A 169 1.12 27.84 -4.65
N ILE A 170 1.83 27.82 -5.78
CA ILE A 170 3.12 28.50 -5.96
C ILE A 170 2.94 30.01 -5.79
N ASP A 171 1.93 30.60 -6.45
CA ASP A 171 1.65 32.03 -6.38
C ASP A 171 1.32 32.47 -4.94
N ALA A 172 0.54 31.68 -4.22
CA ALA A 172 0.21 31.94 -2.82
C ALA A 172 1.44 31.86 -1.90
N ALA A 173 2.30 30.84 -2.08
CA ALA A 173 3.54 30.71 -1.32
C ALA A 173 4.46 31.89 -1.57
N LYS A 174 4.63 32.30 -2.84
CA LYS A 174 5.45 33.45 -3.23
C LYS A 174 4.98 34.75 -2.57
N LEU A 175 3.67 35.03 -2.60
CA LEU A 175 3.10 36.23 -1.97
C LEU A 175 3.41 36.33 -0.47
N ILE A 176 3.42 35.19 0.23
CA ILE A 176 3.77 35.14 1.65
C ILE A 176 5.27 35.32 1.83
N THR A 177 6.09 34.59 1.06
CA THR A 177 7.56 34.69 1.11
C THR A 177 8.03 36.11 0.89
N ASP A 178 7.52 36.80 -0.13
CA ASP A 178 7.92 38.18 -0.47
C ASP A 178 7.73 39.17 0.69
N LYS A 179 6.86 38.84 1.68
CA LYS A 179 6.60 39.68 2.86
C LYS A 179 7.44 39.33 4.08
N ILE A 180 7.96 38.11 4.17
CA ILE A 180 8.56 37.59 5.41
C ILE A 180 10.01 37.14 5.26
N ASN A 181 10.51 36.98 4.03
CA ASN A 181 11.79 36.34 3.76
C ASN A 181 12.96 37.07 4.42
N ASP A 182 12.91 38.40 4.47
CA ASP A 182 13.98 39.22 5.05
C ASP A 182 13.97 39.26 6.59
N MET A 183 12.92 38.70 7.22
CA MET A 183 12.71 38.73 8.67
C MET A 183 12.61 37.33 9.28
N THR A 184 12.80 36.28 8.48
CA THR A 184 12.64 34.88 8.92
C THR A 184 13.80 34.03 8.45
N PHE A 185 14.08 32.97 9.21
CA PHE A 185 14.96 31.89 8.79
C PHE A 185 14.20 30.57 8.86
N THR A 186 14.52 29.64 7.97
CA THR A 186 13.83 28.35 7.87
C THR A 186 14.73 27.23 8.38
N ILE A 187 14.25 26.46 9.35
CA ILE A 187 14.88 25.22 9.81
C ILE A 187 13.96 24.05 9.44
N LEU A 188 13.98 23.69 8.17
CA LEU A 188 13.28 22.54 7.64
C LEU A 188 14.15 21.88 6.57
N HIS A 189 14.10 20.56 6.50
CA HIS A 189 14.82 19.80 5.49
C HIS A 189 13.83 19.11 4.57
N ASP A 190 14.22 18.92 3.31
CA ASP A 190 13.46 18.15 2.34
C ASP A 190 13.49 16.63 2.65
N MET A 191 13.01 15.80 1.73
CA MET A 191 12.99 14.35 1.89
C MET A 191 14.40 13.73 1.87
N SER A 192 15.36 14.37 1.20
CA SER A 192 16.77 13.96 1.13
C SER A 192 17.61 14.41 2.33
N GLY A 193 17.12 15.38 3.10
CA GLY A 193 17.82 15.95 4.25
C GLY A 193 18.50 17.28 3.94
N GLU A 194 18.36 17.82 2.74
CA GLU A 194 18.87 19.13 2.35
C GLU A 194 18.03 20.27 2.92
N SER A 195 18.66 21.39 3.24
CA SER A 195 17.98 22.56 3.80
C SER A 195 17.01 23.18 2.80
N LEU A 196 15.78 23.46 3.26
CA LEU A 196 14.78 24.15 2.47
C LEU A 196 14.89 25.67 2.63
N SER A 197 14.81 26.38 1.50
CA SER A 197 14.53 27.81 1.52
C SER A 197 13.10 28.07 2.02
N THR A 198 12.85 29.28 2.55
CA THR A 198 11.52 29.72 3.00
C THR A 198 10.40 29.49 1.97
N PRO A 199 10.55 29.82 0.67
CA PRO A 199 9.50 29.53 -0.31
C PRO A 199 9.29 28.02 -0.50
N GLN A 200 10.35 27.21 -0.48
CA GLN A 200 10.21 25.75 -0.61
C GLN A 200 9.51 25.16 0.62
N ALA A 201 9.84 25.62 1.83
CA ALA A 201 9.22 25.14 3.07
C ALA A 201 7.72 25.46 3.14
N LEU A 202 7.28 26.59 2.58
CA LEU A 202 5.85 26.93 2.48
C LEU A 202 5.12 26.14 1.39
N ASN A 203 5.80 25.83 0.29
CA ASN A 203 5.17 25.24 -0.89
C ASN A 203 5.15 23.71 -0.87
N LEU A 204 6.24 23.06 -0.45
CA LEU A 204 6.43 21.61 -0.56
C LEU A 204 5.36 20.80 0.19
N PRO A 205 5.02 21.09 1.47
CA PRO A 205 3.95 20.38 2.16
C PRO A 205 2.60 20.51 1.45
N ALA A 206 2.29 21.69 0.92
CA ALA A 206 1.04 21.92 0.22
C ALA A 206 0.97 21.19 -1.12
N ARG A 207 2.07 21.13 -1.87
CA ARG A 207 2.18 20.31 -3.09
C ARG A 207 1.95 18.83 -2.80
N GLN A 208 2.56 18.31 -1.74
CA GLN A 208 2.35 16.92 -1.31
C GLN A 208 0.88 16.65 -0.92
N LEU A 209 0.23 17.60 -0.25
CA LEU A 209 -1.20 17.49 0.08
C LEU A 209 -2.11 17.55 -1.16
N LEU A 210 -1.73 18.29 -2.20
CA LEU A 210 -2.44 18.31 -3.48
C LEU A 210 -2.28 16.98 -4.24
N ALA A 211 -1.11 16.37 -4.18
CA ALA A 211 -0.81 15.08 -4.83
C ALA A 211 -1.48 13.90 -4.11
N SER A 212 -1.55 13.95 -2.78
CA SER A 212 -1.96 12.82 -1.94
C SER A 212 -3.31 12.14 -2.32
N PRO A 213 -4.40 12.87 -2.66
CA PRO A 213 -5.63 12.23 -3.15
C PRO A 213 -5.43 11.39 -4.43
N HIS A 214 -4.58 11.86 -5.33
CA HIS A 214 -4.28 11.18 -6.60
C HIS A 214 -3.34 10.00 -6.37
N LEU A 215 -2.35 10.17 -5.49
CA LEU A 215 -1.47 9.10 -5.04
C LEU A 215 -2.29 7.94 -4.43
N MET A 216 -3.32 8.23 -3.65
CA MET A 216 -4.20 7.17 -3.13
C MET A 216 -4.93 6.42 -4.24
N ILE A 217 -5.41 7.08 -5.31
CA ILE A 217 -5.97 6.36 -6.45
C ILE A 217 -4.92 5.39 -7.04
N ARG A 218 -3.67 5.85 -7.22
CA ARG A 218 -2.59 5.01 -7.76
C ARG A 218 -2.30 3.80 -6.85
N VAL A 219 -2.31 3.97 -5.53
CA VAL A 219 -2.23 2.85 -4.57
C VAL A 219 -3.43 1.90 -4.71
N PHE A 220 -4.64 2.44 -4.85
CA PHE A 220 -5.86 1.63 -4.99
C PHE A 220 -5.92 0.87 -6.31
N LYS A 221 -5.32 1.37 -7.39
CA LYS A 221 -5.17 0.60 -8.64
C LYS A 221 -4.35 -0.67 -8.47
N ILE A 222 -3.50 -0.75 -7.44
CA ILE A 222 -2.77 -1.98 -7.09
C ILE A 222 -3.59 -2.82 -6.11
N LEU A 223 -4.20 -2.18 -5.10
CA LEU A 223 -4.94 -2.84 -4.02
C LEU A 223 -6.28 -3.44 -4.46
N SER A 224 -7.08 -2.71 -5.24
CA SER A 224 -8.43 -3.12 -5.63
C SER A 224 -8.46 -4.47 -6.38
N PRO A 225 -7.55 -4.75 -7.34
CA PRO A 225 -7.47 -6.07 -7.94
C PRO A 225 -7.17 -7.18 -6.92
N LEU A 226 -6.30 -6.93 -5.94
CA LEU A 226 -6.00 -7.92 -4.89
C LEU A 226 -7.22 -8.19 -4.00
N ILE A 227 -7.97 -7.14 -3.62
CA ILE A 227 -9.22 -7.28 -2.86
C ILE A 227 -10.24 -8.09 -3.65
N ASP A 228 -10.35 -7.85 -4.96
CA ASP A 228 -11.26 -8.60 -5.83
C ASP A 228 -10.88 -10.09 -5.91
N ILE A 229 -9.59 -10.41 -6.07
CA ILE A 229 -9.09 -11.80 -6.03
C ILE A 229 -9.44 -12.46 -4.69
N ALA A 230 -9.04 -11.83 -3.58
CA ALA A 230 -9.31 -12.34 -2.24
C ALA A 230 -10.81 -12.56 -2.00
N SER A 231 -11.66 -11.62 -2.42
CA SER A 231 -13.11 -11.72 -2.29
C SER A 231 -13.71 -12.85 -3.12
N LYS A 232 -13.27 -13.02 -4.37
CA LYS A 232 -13.76 -14.09 -5.25
C LYS A 232 -13.27 -15.48 -4.81
N LEU A 233 -11.99 -15.63 -4.45
CA LEU A 233 -11.45 -16.89 -3.95
C LEU A 233 -12.11 -17.30 -2.64
N SER A 234 -12.28 -16.37 -1.69
CA SER A 234 -13.00 -16.65 -0.45
C SER A 234 -14.45 -17.02 -0.68
N HIS A 235 -15.14 -16.38 -1.63
CA HIS A 235 -16.48 -16.78 -2.03
C HIS A 235 -16.52 -18.22 -2.55
N ILE A 236 -15.61 -18.60 -3.44
CA ILE A 236 -15.49 -19.99 -3.92
C ILE A 236 -15.26 -20.94 -2.74
N GLY A 237 -14.32 -20.61 -1.85
CA GLY A 237 -13.95 -21.45 -0.71
C GLY A 237 -15.04 -21.60 0.35
N PHE A 238 -15.84 -20.55 0.59
CA PHE A 238 -16.91 -20.57 1.57
C PHE A 238 -18.09 -21.46 1.13
N TYR A 239 -18.41 -21.48 -0.17
CA TYR A 239 -19.53 -22.23 -0.72
C TYR A 239 -19.17 -23.61 -1.27
N THR A 240 -17.88 -23.91 -1.45
CA THR A 240 -17.42 -25.24 -1.84
C THR A 240 -17.44 -26.16 -0.61
N LYS A 241 -18.18 -27.28 -0.69
CA LYS A 241 -18.23 -28.27 0.39
C LYS A 241 -16.93 -29.07 0.44
N SER A 242 -16.33 -29.16 1.62
CA SER A 242 -15.29 -30.12 1.94
C SER A 242 -15.84 -31.55 2.00
N ARG A 243 -14.96 -32.55 1.94
CA ARG A 243 -15.33 -33.99 1.93
C ARG A 243 -16.10 -34.43 3.20
N ASP A 244 -15.89 -33.75 4.32
CA ASP A 244 -16.57 -33.96 5.60
C ASP A 244 -17.97 -33.29 5.67
N GLY A 245 -18.35 -32.52 4.65
CA GLY A 245 -19.70 -32.01 4.39
C GLY A 245 -20.30 -31.05 5.44
N THR A 246 -19.56 -30.73 6.50
CA THR A 246 -20.10 -30.09 7.72
C THR A 246 -19.37 -28.82 8.12
N SER A 247 -18.08 -28.67 7.81
CA SER A 247 -17.28 -27.54 8.26
C SER A 247 -16.97 -26.54 7.14
N ARG A 248 -17.02 -25.24 7.45
CA ARG A 248 -16.50 -24.20 6.55
C ARG A 248 -15.05 -23.91 6.89
N HIS A 249 -14.20 -23.83 5.86
CA HIS A 249 -12.76 -23.64 6.03
C HIS A 249 -12.29 -22.22 5.74
N ILE A 250 -12.95 -21.50 4.83
CA ILE A 250 -12.52 -20.17 4.37
C ILE A 250 -13.65 -19.17 4.65
N PRO A 251 -13.41 -18.07 5.38
CA PRO A 251 -14.38 -17.03 5.64
C PRO A 251 -14.54 -16.09 4.43
N LEU A 252 -15.67 -15.38 4.34
CA LEU A 252 -15.89 -14.37 3.31
C LEU A 252 -15.08 -13.11 3.62
N PHE A 253 -13.96 -12.92 2.93
CA PHE A 253 -13.09 -11.76 3.17
C PHE A 253 -13.74 -10.43 2.79
N LYS A 254 -14.73 -10.46 1.89
CA LYS A 254 -15.47 -9.27 1.45
C LYS A 254 -16.14 -8.53 2.61
N GLU A 255 -16.57 -9.25 3.66
CA GLU A 255 -17.22 -8.64 4.83
C GLU A 255 -16.29 -7.69 5.57
N THR A 256 -15.00 -8.05 5.70
CA THR A 256 -13.98 -7.21 6.32
C THR A 256 -13.44 -6.15 5.37
N LEU A 257 -13.38 -6.42 4.06
CA LEU A 257 -12.73 -5.53 3.08
C LEU A 257 -13.67 -4.52 2.42
N VAL A 258 -14.95 -4.50 2.80
CA VAL A 258 -15.99 -3.67 2.17
C VAL A 258 -15.63 -2.19 2.13
N ASP A 259 -14.99 -1.67 3.18
CA ASP A 259 -14.64 -0.23 3.30
C ASP A 259 -13.51 0.24 2.37
N TYR A 260 -12.88 -0.71 1.68
CA TYR A 260 -11.82 -0.49 0.70
C TYR A 260 -12.31 -0.73 -0.75
N MET A 261 -13.57 -1.13 -0.93
CA MET A 261 -14.20 -1.30 -2.26
C MET A 261 -14.83 0.02 -2.73
N LEU A 262 -14.00 1.05 -2.91
CA LEU A 262 -14.44 2.42 -3.21
C LEU A 262 -14.13 2.82 -4.65
N ASN A 263 -14.87 3.80 -5.18
CA ASN A 263 -14.52 4.45 -6.45
C ASN A 263 -13.51 5.60 -6.28
N ASP A 264 -12.91 6.06 -7.38
CA ASP A 264 -11.89 7.12 -7.39
C ASP A 264 -12.34 8.41 -6.69
N ALA A 265 -13.61 8.79 -6.80
CA ALA A 265 -14.14 10.01 -6.17
C ALA A 265 -14.24 9.86 -4.65
N GLU A 266 -14.61 8.68 -4.15
CA GLU A 266 -14.61 8.35 -2.73
C GLU A 266 -13.18 8.29 -2.18
N ILE A 267 -12.27 7.60 -2.87
CA ILE A 267 -10.85 7.49 -2.49
C ILE A 267 -10.22 8.88 -2.36
N LYS A 268 -10.43 9.78 -3.33
CA LYS A 268 -9.90 11.16 -3.30
C LYS A 268 -10.35 11.94 -2.05
N ARG A 269 -11.61 11.77 -1.65
CA ARG A 269 -12.22 12.52 -0.53
C ARG A 269 -11.82 11.95 0.83
N LYS A 270 -11.59 10.65 0.92
CA LYS A 270 -11.27 9.97 2.18
C LYS A 270 -9.90 10.43 2.70
N LYS A 271 -9.88 10.96 3.93
CA LYS A 271 -8.65 11.37 4.63
C LYS A 271 -8.20 10.34 5.68
N ARG A 272 -9.13 9.52 6.14
CA ARG A 272 -8.93 8.50 7.16
C ARG A 272 -9.63 7.22 6.73
N TRP A 273 -8.91 6.11 6.86
CA TRP A 273 -9.39 4.77 6.62
C TRP A 273 -9.86 4.15 7.96
N PRO A 274 -10.77 3.15 7.92
CA PRO A 274 -11.48 2.64 9.09
C PRO A 274 -10.59 2.36 10.30
#